data_AF-A0A1M7YNA0-F1
#
_entry.id   AF-A0A1M7YNA0-F1
#
_cell.length_a   1.000
_cell.length_b   1.000
_cell.length_c   1.000
_cell.angle_alpha   90.00
_cell.angle_beta   90.00
_cell.angle_gamma   90.00
#
_symmetry.space_group_name_H-M   'P 1'
#
loop_
_entity.id
_entity.type
_entity.pdbx_description
1 polymer ?
#
loop_
_entity_poly.entity_id
_entity_poly.type
_entity_poly.pdbx_seq_one_letter_code
_entity_poly.pdbx_strand_id
1 'polypeptide(L)'
;MDSDNKRNNSLSPEGFKELVEYFSHQKSGYAAKASEIQTYLQDTYKFTSGKVTGIIKRANERKIIVKTGRGEYKLSLNDGEIESMVANDVINRVSDEIKNAIKKIETIVAQEIRSIEPNDIVRIQKVIKLLDQINV
;
A
#
# COMPACT_ATOMS: atom_id res chain seq x y z
N MET A 1 3.07 -30.58 -3.14
CA MET A 1 2.30 -29.63 -3.97
C MET A 1 1.76 -28.58 -3.01
N ASP A 2 2.57 -27.56 -2.72
CA ASP A 2 2.20 -26.49 -1.79
C ASP A 2 1.83 -25.25 -2.58
N SER A 3 0.56 -25.12 -2.88
CA SER A 3 -0.01 -23.98 -3.57
C SER A 3 -1.02 -23.30 -2.65
N ASP A 4 -0.56 -22.70 -1.55
CA ASP A 4 -1.41 -21.86 -0.68
C ASP A 4 -0.67 -20.70 -0.02
N ASN A 5 0.47 -20.25 -0.59
CA ASN A 5 1.14 -19.03 -0.16
C ASN A 5 0.95 -17.86 -1.14
N LYS A 6 -0.21 -17.80 -1.81
CA LYS A 6 -0.67 -16.54 -2.41
C LYS A 6 -1.21 -15.67 -1.28
N ARG A 7 -0.29 -15.03 -0.55
CA ARG A 7 -0.59 -13.89 0.32
C ARG A 7 -1.45 -12.93 -0.47
N ASN A 8 -2.73 -12.89 -0.13
CA ASN A 8 -3.74 -12.01 -0.69
C ASN A 8 -3.52 -10.57 -0.17
N ASN A 9 -2.28 -10.07 -0.29
CA ASN A 9 -1.93 -8.66 -0.08
C ASN A 9 -2.24 -7.91 -1.38
N SER A 10 -3.46 -8.05 -1.88
CA SER A 10 -3.92 -7.22 -2.98
C SER A 10 -4.19 -5.84 -2.41
N LEU A 11 -3.11 -5.04 -2.25
CA LEU A 11 -3.09 -3.60 -2.05
C LEU A 11 -4.41 -3.02 -2.54
N SER A 12 -5.15 -2.32 -1.68
CA SER A 12 -6.22 -1.44 -2.12
C SER A 12 -5.60 -0.54 -3.19
N PRO A 13 -5.91 -0.74 -4.49
CA PRO A 13 -5.32 0.03 -5.55
C PRO A 13 -5.76 1.47 -5.35
N GLU A 14 -4.79 2.37 -5.38
CA GLU A 14 -5.00 3.81 -5.37
C GLU A 14 -6.24 4.20 -6.20
N GLY A 15 -7.17 4.94 -5.57
CA GLY A 15 -8.45 5.36 -6.17
C GLY A 15 -9.70 4.58 -5.73
N PHE A 16 -9.57 3.48 -4.97
CA PHE A 16 -10.72 2.68 -4.54
C PHE A 16 -11.51 3.32 -3.40
N LYS A 17 -10.81 4.00 -2.48
CA LYS A 17 -11.47 4.72 -1.40
C LYS A 17 -12.37 5.81 -1.96
N GLU A 18 -11.84 6.58 -2.91
CA GLU A 18 -12.51 7.68 -3.59
C GLU A 18 -13.72 7.18 -4.39
N LEU A 19 -13.60 5.99 -5.00
CA LEU A 19 -14.70 5.32 -5.69
C LEU A 19 -15.79 4.88 -4.70
N VAL A 20 -15.44 4.28 -3.57
CA VAL A 20 -16.42 3.88 -2.54
C VAL A 20 -17.10 5.09 -1.92
N GLU A 21 -16.35 6.15 -1.65
CA GLU A 21 -16.87 7.42 -1.16
C GLU A 21 -17.86 8.05 -2.15
N TYR A 22 -17.60 7.97 -3.45
CA TYR A 22 -18.58 8.38 -4.46
C TYR A 22 -19.91 7.64 -4.28
N PHE A 23 -19.88 6.32 -4.13
CA PHE A 23 -21.09 5.49 -3.97
C PHE A 23 -21.77 5.64 -2.61
N SER A 24 -21.03 5.93 -1.53
CA SER A 24 -21.61 6.15 -0.19
C SER A 24 -22.45 7.44 -0.13
N HIS A 25 -22.18 8.40 -1.00
CA HIS A 25 -23.00 9.61 -1.16
C HIS A 25 -24.25 9.39 -2.02
N GLN A 26 -24.41 8.21 -2.63
CA GLN A 26 -25.58 7.88 -3.44
C GLN A 26 -26.63 7.12 -2.63
N LYS A 27 -27.86 7.07 -3.14
CA LYS A 27 -28.90 6.21 -2.56
C LYS A 27 -28.48 4.75 -2.65
N SER A 28 -28.80 3.97 -1.62
CA SER A 28 -28.53 2.53 -1.64
C SER A 28 -29.12 1.89 -2.89
N GLY A 29 -28.33 1.04 -3.54
CA GLY A 29 -28.73 0.34 -4.75
C GLY A 29 -28.56 1.12 -6.06
N TYR A 30 -28.10 2.37 -6.01
CA TYR A 30 -27.88 3.22 -7.19
C TYR A 30 -26.83 2.62 -8.16
N ALA A 31 -27.16 2.64 -9.44
CA ALA A 31 -26.25 2.30 -10.53
C ALA A 31 -25.76 3.59 -11.18
N ALA A 32 -24.48 3.88 -11.01
CA ALA A 32 -23.82 5.05 -11.54
C ALA A 32 -23.29 4.81 -12.95
N LYS A 33 -23.40 5.82 -13.82
CA LYS A 33 -22.74 5.82 -15.12
C LYS A 33 -21.24 6.04 -14.97
N ALA A 34 -20.45 5.41 -15.84
CA ALA A 34 -19.01 5.57 -15.90
C ALA A 34 -18.60 7.04 -16.08
N SER A 35 -19.39 7.82 -16.82
CA SER A 35 -19.19 9.26 -16.99
C SER A 35 -19.39 10.05 -15.70
N GLU A 36 -20.32 9.64 -14.84
CA GLU A 36 -20.58 10.29 -13.55
C GLU A 36 -19.45 9.99 -12.56
N ILE A 37 -19.05 8.73 -12.47
CA ILE A 37 -17.88 8.30 -11.69
C ILE A 37 -16.64 9.05 -12.17
N GLN A 38 -16.45 9.13 -13.49
CA GLN A 38 -15.33 9.83 -14.09
C GLN A 38 -15.35 11.32 -13.72
N THR A 39 -16.46 12.02 -13.94
CA THR A 39 -16.58 13.45 -13.61
C THR A 39 -16.23 13.70 -12.14
N TYR A 40 -16.83 12.92 -11.22
CA TYR A 40 -16.55 13.06 -9.79
C TYR A 40 -15.07 12.85 -9.44
N LEU A 41 -14.45 11.78 -9.92
CA LEU A 41 -13.05 11.48 -9.58
C LEU A 41 -12.06 12.46 -10.25
N GLN A 42 -12.41 13.01 -11.41
CA GLN A 42 -11.59 14.03 -12.05
C GLN A 42 -11.74 15.39 -11.34
N ASP A 43 -12.95 15.78 -10.96
CA ASP A 43 -13.20 17.10 -10.39
C ASP A 43 -12.76 17.20 -8.93
N THR A 44 -13.08 16.19 -8.11
CA THR A 44 -12.80 16.17 -6.67
C THR A 44 -11.35 15.78 -6.39
N TYR A 45 -10.82 14.78 -7.10
CA TYR A 45 -9.53 14.16 -6.81
C TYR A 45 -8.44 14.42 -7.86
N LYS A 46 -8.77 15.19 -8.91
CA LYS A 46 -7.84 15.55 -10.00
C LYS A 46 -7.22 14.33 -10.69
N PHE A 47 -7.94 13.21 -10.72
CA PHE A 47 -7.47 12.03 -11.43
C PHE A 47 -7.51 12.23 -12.94
N THR A 48 -6.58 11.60 -13.66
CA THR A 48 -6.62 11.57 -15.13
C THR A 48 -7.67 10.58 -15.62
N SER A 49 -8.21 10.79 -16.81
CA SER A 49 -9.21 9.86 -17.40
C SER A 49 -8.68 8.42 -17.48
N GLY A 50 -7.40 8.24 -17.83
CA GLY A 50 -6.75 6.92 -17.83
C GLY A 50 -6.68 6.29 -16.43
N LYS A 51 -6.40 7.09 -15.39
CA LYS A 51 -6.40 6.63 -13.99
C LYS A 51 -7.79 6.17 -13.57
N VAL A 52 -8.84 6.96 -13.87
CA VAL A 52 -10.22 6.60 -13.53
C VAL A 52 -10.67 5.33 -14.24
N THR A 53 -10.39 5.21 -15.54
CA THR A 53 -10.67 3.97 -16.29
C THR A 53 -10.00 2.75 -15.65
N GLY A 54 -8.74 2.90 -15.22
CA GLY A 54 -8.01 1.86 -14.49
C GLY A 54 -8.63 1.51 -13.15
N ILE A 55 -9.10 2.50 -12.38
CA ILE A 55 -9.79 2.31 -11.10
C ILE A 55 -11.08 1.50 -11.31
N ILE A 56 -11.95 1.93 -12.22
CA ILE A 56 -13.23 1.26 -12.51
C ILE A 56 -12.98 -0.19 -12.94
N LYS A 57 -12.02 -0.41 -13.85
CA LYS A 57 -11.68 -1.76 -14.32
C LYS A 57 -11.25 -2.67 -13.16
N ARG A 58 -10.29 -2.24 -12.35
CA ARG A 58 -9.79 -3.05 -11.22
C ARG A 58 -10.85 -3.25 -10.13
N ALA A 59 -11.68 -2.25 -9.86
CA ALA A 59 -12.74 -2.34 -8.87
C ALA A 59 -13.81 -3.35 -9.31
N ASN A 60 -14.11 -3.40 -10.61
CA ASN A 60 -15.01 -4.41 -11.18
C ASN A 60 -14.39 -5.82 -11.15
N GLU A 61 -13.11 -5.96 -11.49
CA GLU A 61 -12.39 -7.25 -11.40
C GLU A 61 -12.35 -7.79 -9.96
N ARG A 62 -12.29 -6.91 -8.97
CA ARG A 62 -12.30 -7.25 -7.54
C ARG A 62 -13.69 -7.30 -6.92
N LYS A 63 -14.75 -7.19 -7.72
CA LYS A 63 -16.16 -7.22 -7.27
C LYS A 63 -16.50 -6.18 -6.21
N ILE A 64 -15.80 -5.05 -6.18
CA ILE A 64 -16.16 -3.91 -5.32
C ILE A 64 -17.33 -3.18 -5.94
N ILE A 65 -17.27 -2.99 -7.25
CA ILE A 65 -18.39 -2.58 -8.08
C ILE A 65 -18.74 -3.72 -9.03
N VAL A 66 -19.98 -3.77 -9.48
CA VAL A 66 -20.45 -4.69 -10.50
C VAL A 66 -21.06 -3.92 -11.65
N LYS A 67 -20.71 -4.30 -12.87
CA LYS A 67 -21.31 -3.73 -14.08
C LYS A 67 -22.75 -4.22 -14.23
N THR A 68 -23.72 -3.31 -14.17
CA THR A 68 -25.16 -3.61 -14.28
C THR A 68 -25.70 -3.37 -15.69
N GLY A 69 -25.00 -2.57 -16.49
CA GLY A 69 -25.43 -2.17 -17.84
C GLY A 69 -24.28 -1.63 -18.67
N ARG A 70 -24.59 -1.09 -19.86
CA ARG A 70 -23.55 -0.49 -20.73
C ARG A 70 -23.03 0.79 -20.09
N GLY A 71 -21.84 0.68 -19.48
CA GLY A 71 -21.19 1.79 -18.80
C GLY A 71 -21.84 2.14 -17.46
N GLU A 72 -22.59 1.22 -16.87
CA GLU A 72 -23.24 1.43 -15.57
C GLU A 72 -22.69 0.45 -14.54
N TYR A 73 -22.45 0.95 -13.33
CA TYR A 73 -21.79 0.25 -12.25
C TYR A 73 -22.51 0.50 -10.93
N LYS A 74 -22.62 -0.54 -10.10
CA LYS A 74 -23.23 -0.47 -8.78
C LYS A 74 -22.24 -0.98 -7.73
N LEU A 75 -22.27 -0.41 -6.54
CA LEU A 75 -21.49 -0.91 -5.41
C LEU A 75 -22.01 -2.31 -5.01
N SER A 76 -21.09 -3.26 -4.88
CA SER A 76 -21.39 -4.65 -4.53
C SER A 76 -21.06 -4.97 -3.07
N LEU A 77 -20.38 -4.07 -2.37
CA LEU A 77 -20.04 -4.21 -0.96
C LEU A 77 -21.17 -3.69 -0.08
N ASN A 78 -21.40 -4.35 1.06
CA ASN A 78 -22.21 -3.82 2.15
C ASN A 78 -21.37 -2.91 3.08
N ASP A 79 -22.04 -2.20 3.99
CA ASP A 79 -21.40 -1.23 4.89
C ASP A 79 -20.27 -1.86 5.74
N GLY A 80 -20.47 -3.08 6.25
CA GLY A 80 -19.44 -3.80 7.02
C GLY A 80 -18.23 -4.23 6.20
N GLU A 81 -18.42 -4.56 4.92
CA GLU A 81 -17.34 -4.87 3.99
C GLU A 81 -16.54 -3.61 3.60
N ILE A 82 -17.20 -2.46 3.48
CA ILE A 82 -16.57 -1.17 3.24
C ILE A 82 -15.67 -0.78 4.42
N GLU A 83 -16.18 -0.87 5.65
CA GLU A 83 -15.41 -0.56 6.87
C GLU A 83 -14.18 -1.46 7.00
N SER A 84 -14.34 -2.77 6.74
CA SER A 84 -13.23 -3.73 6.73
C SER A 84 -12.18 -3.41 5.66
N MET A 85 -12.61 -3.00 4.46
CA MET A 85 -11.70 -2.59 3.40
C MET A 85 -10.89 -1.35 3.77
N VAL A 86 -11.52 -0.34 4.39
CA VAL A 86 -10.85 0.88 4.85
C VAL A 86 -9.85 0.56 5.97
N ALA A 87 -10.23 -0.28 6.93
CA ALA A 87 -9.33 -0.69 8.02
C ALA A 87 -8.09 -1.41 7.48
N ASN A 88 -8.27 -2.30 6.50
CA ASN A 88 -7.16 -3.00 5.86
C ASN A 88 -6.25 -2.05 5.07
N ASP A 89 -6.78 -0.99 4.45
CA ASP A 89 -5.96 0.03 3.77
C ASP A 89 -5.05 0.79 4.76
N VAL A 90 -5.58 1.17 5.93
CA VAL A 90 -4.79 1.82 6.99
C VAL A 90 -3.65 0.91 7.46
N ILE A 91 -3.94 -0.36 7.75
CA ILE A 91 -2.94 -1.34 8.18
C ILE A 91 -1.85 -1.53 7.11
N ASN A 92 -2.23 -1.58 5.83
CA ASN A 92 -1.28 -1.73 4.73
C ASN A 92 -0.36 -0.51 4.61
N ARG A 93 -0.90 0.71 4.71
CA ARG A 93 -0.09 1.95 4.67
C ARG A 93 0.90 2.02 5.82
N VAL A 94 0.44 1.75 7.04
CA VAL A 94 1.31 1.70 8.23
C VAL A 94 2.41 0.65 8.04
N SER A 95 2.06 -0.53 7.50
CA SER A 95 3.02 -1.60 7.25
C SER A 95 4.09 -1.19 6.23
N ASP A 96 3.72 -0.46 5.18
CA ASP A 96 4.67 -0.01 4.16
C ASP A 96 5.55 1.14 4.64
N GLU A 97 5.02 2.03 5.48
CA GLU A 97 5.82 3.07 6.14
C GLU A 97 6.85 2.45 7.09
N ILE A 98 6.46 1.43 7.88
CA ILE A 98 7.38 0.65 8.71
C ILE A 98 8.46 -0.02 7.86
N LYS A 99 8.11 -0.69 6.76
CA LYS A 99 9.10 -1.31 5.86
C LYS A 99 10.06 -0.29 5.26
N ASN A 100 9.56 0.87 4.86
CA ASN A 100 10.38 1.93 4.31
C ASN A 100 11.32 2.52 5.36
N ALA A 101 10.86 2.67 6.60
CA ALA A 101 11.71 3.07 7.73
C ALA A 101 12.81 2.03 7.99
N ILE A 102 12.48 0.73 8.00
CA ILE A 102 13.47 -0.35 8.15
C ILE A 102 14.54 -0.27 7.06
N LYS A 103 14.15 -0.14 5.79
CA LYS A 103 15.11 0.00 4.67
C LYS A 103 16.03 1.22 4.81
N LYS A 104 15.52 2.34 5.31
CA LYS A 104 16.33 3.53 5.58
C LYS A 104 17.35 3.26 6.68
N ILE A 105 16.93 2.61 7.77
CA ILE A 105 17.83 2.21 8.85
C ILE A 105 18.92 1.27 8.33
N GLU A 106 18.56 0.24 7.56
CA GLU A 106 19.52 -0.69 6.95
C GLU A 106 20.56 0.04 6.08
N THR A 107 20.12 1.05 5.32
CA THR A 107 21.01 1.86 4.48
C THR A 107 21.98 2.67 5.32
N ILE A 108 21.50 3.30 6.40
CA ILE A 108 22.34 4.07 7.34
C ILE A 108 23.38 3.14 7.98
N VAL A 109 22.95 2.00 8.52
CA VAL A 109 23.85 1.01 9.14
C VAL A 109 24.91 0.53 8.15
N ALA A 110 24.52 0.24 6.91
CA ALA A 110 25.47 -0.18 5.88
C ALA A 110 26.46 0.94 5.49
N GLN A 111 26.02 2.19 5.49
CA GLN A 111 26.90 3.35 5.25
C GLN A 111 27.90 3.51 6.40
N GLU A 112 27.44 3.46 7.65
CA GLU A 112 28.28 3.57 8.85
C GLU A 112 29.35 2.45 8.90
N ILE A 113 28.97 1.20 8.59
CA ILE A 113 29.93 0.08 8.51
C ILE A 113 30.95 0.31 7.39
N ARG A 114 30.54 0.86 6.24
CA ARG A 114 31.45 1.15 5.12
C ARG A 114 32.37 2.33 5.39
N SER A 115 31.98 3.27 6.26
CA SER A 115 32.84 4.38 6.68
C SER A 115 33.87 4.01 7.73
N ILE A 116 33.78 2.81 8.34
CA ILE A 116 34.85 2.29 9.16
C ILE A 116 35.97 1.82 8.24
N GLU A 117 37.12 2.48 8.27
CA GLU A 117 38.28 2.00 7.52
C GLU A 117 38.71 0.62 8.05
N PRO A 118 39.08 -0.33 7.17
CA PRO A 118 39.60 -1.63 7.60
C PRO A 118 40.75 -1.53 8.61
N ASN A 119 41.54 -0.46 8.52
CA ASN A 119 42.62 -0.17 9.46
C ASN A 119 42.12 0.13 10.87
N ASP A 120 40.96 0.78 11.03
CA ASP A 120 40.38 1.06 12.34
C ASP A 120 39.87 -0.20 13.01
N ILE A 121 39.30 -1.15 12.25
CA ILE A 121 38.93 -2.48 12.77
C ILE A 121 40.16 -3.22 13.28
N VAL A 122 41.26 -3.22 12.51
CA VAL A 122 42.53 -3.85 12.92
C VAL A 122 43.11 -3.17 14.16
N ARG A 123 43.00 -1.83 14.26
CA ARG A 123 43.49 -1.06 15.41
C ARG A 123 42.68 -1.35 16.67
N ILE A 124 41.35 -1.43 16.55
CA ILE A 124 40.43 -1.83 17.64
C ILE A 124 40.74 -3.27 18.09
N GLN A 125 40.93 -4.21 17.18
CA GLN A 125 41.30 -5.60 17.52
C GLN A 125 42.65 -5.69 18.25
N LYS A 126 43.64 -4.86 17.87
CA LYS A 126 44.92 -4.76 18.59
C LYS A 126 44.73 -4.23 20.02
N VAL A 127 43.90 -3.20 20.20
CA VAL A 127 43.62 -2.64 21.54
C VAL A 127 42.89 -3.66 22.41
N ILE A 128 41.89 -4.38 21.89
CA ILE A 128 41.21 -5.45 22.63
C ILE A 128 42.19 -6.54 23.06
N LYS A 129 43.06 -7.03 22.16
CA LYS A 129 44.10 -8.01 22.50
C LYS A 129 45.06 -7.54 23.58
N LEU A 130 45.43 -6.26 23.56
CA LEU A 130 46.28 -5.67 24.60
C LEU A 130 45.55 -5.56 25.93
N LEU A 131 44.26 -5.22 25.94
CA LEU A 131 43.43 -5.17 27.15
C LEU A 131 43.21 -6.57 27.76
N ASP A 132 42.97 -7.59 26.94
CA ASP A 132 42.86 -8.98 27.40
C ASP A 132 44.17 -9.50 28.02
N GLN A 133 45.32 -8.98 27.59
CA GLN A 133 46.63 -9.31 28.17
C GLN A 133 46.92 -8.55 29.48
N ILE A 134 46.21 -7.45 29.73
CA ILE A 134 46.34 -6.64 30.96
C ILE A 134 45.39 -7.13 32.04
N ASN A 135 44.25 -7.73 31.67
CA ASN A 135 43.39 -8.46 32.60
C ASN A 135 44.03 -9.81 32.98
N VAL A 136 44.92 -9.75 33.98
CA VAL A 136 45.27 -10.88 34.86
C VAL A 136 44.06 -11.30 35.67
#